data_AF-A0A1Q5Q4C7-F1
#
_entry.id   AF-A0A1Q5Q4C7-F1
#
_cell.length_a   1.000
_cell.length_b   1.000
_cell.length_c   1.000
_cell.angle_alpha   90.00
_cell.angle_beta   90.00
_cell.angle_gamma   90.00
#
_symmetry.space_group_name_H-M   'P 1'
#
loop_
_entity.id
_entity.type
_entity.pdbx_description
1 polymer ?
#
loop_
_entity_poly.entity_id
_entity_poly.type
_entity_poly.pdbx_seq_one_letter_code
_entity_poly.pdbx_strand_id
1 'polypeptide(L)' 'MPVIFQDNQANPQAITSLREAIRALGWEVEISDQELYADSLGADAGVDTYLGVFTHNAKAVADALGTE' A
#
# COMPACT_ATOMS: atom_id res chain seq x y z
N MET A 1 11.32 -8.50 -1.24
CA MET A 1 9.99 -7.87 -1.12
C MET A 1 9.63 -7.28 -2.46
N PRO A 2 8.56 -7.73 -3.11
CA PRO A 2 8.24 -7.29 -4.47
C PRO A 2 7.51 -5.94 -4.51
N VAL A 3 6.68 -5.63 -3.50
CA VAL A 3 5.74 -4.51 -3.54
C VAL A 3 5.80 -3.68 -2.25
N ILE A 4 5.65 -2.36 -2.39
CA ILE A 4 5.47 -1.37 -1.33
C ILE A 4 4.09 -0.75 -1.48
N PHE A 5 3.43 -0.48 -0.37
CA PHE A 5 2.14 0.20 -0.32
C PHE A 5 2.28 1.61 0.19
N GLN A 6 1.42 2.49 -0.32
CA GLN A 6 1.19 3.81 0.24
C GLN A 6 -0.14 3.81 1.00
N ASP A 7 -0.23 4.67 2.00
CA ASP A 7 -1.53 4.94 2.61
C ASP A 7 -2.32 5.99 1.81
N ASN A 8 -3.59 6.14 2.16
CA ASN A 8 -4.53 7.07 1.55
C ASN A 8 -4.29 8.56 1.93
N GLN A 9 -3.27 8.86 2.75
CA GLN A 9 -2.77 10.22 2.94
C GLN A 9 -1.60 10.53 2.02
N ALA A 10 -1.01 9.50 1.41
CA ALA A 10 -0.08 9.54 0.29
C ALA A 10 0.97 10.65 0.41
N ASN A 11 1.99 10.48 1.27
CA ASN A 11 3.17 11.33 1.27
C ASN A 11 4.12 10.94 0.11
N PRO A 12 4.14 11.66 -1.03
CA PRO A 12 4.85 11.20 -2.23
C PRO A 12 6.37 11.21 -2.05
N GLN A 13 6.86 12.08 -1.15
CA GLN A 13 8.28 12.18 -0.83
C GLN A 13 8.77 10.94 -0.07
N ALA A 14 7.96 10.42 0.86
CA ALA A 14 8.32 9.23 1.63
C ALA A 14 8.50 8.00 0.73
N ILE A 15 7.58 7.82 -0.23
CA ILE A 15 7.64 6.74 -1.22
C ILE A 15 8.88 6.88 -2.12
N THR A 16 9.11 8.09 -2.64
CA THR A 16 10.26 8.37 -3.51
C THR A 16 11.57 8.09 -2.78
N SER A 17 11.74 8.60 -1.57
CA SER A 17 12.93 8.39 -0.77
C SER A 17 13.15 6.92 -0.41
N LEU A 18 12.09 6.17 -0.09
CA LEU A 18 12.21 4.74 0.18
C LEU A 18 12.62 3.96 -1.06
N ARG A 19 12.05 4.28 -2.24
CA ARG A 19 12.41 3.66 -3.51
C ARG A 19 13.88 3.90 -3.87
N GLU A 20 14.36 5.13 -3.72
CA GLU A 20 15.76 5.48 -3.97
C GLU A 20 16.71 4.73 -3.04
N ALA A 21 16.37 4.62 -1.75
CA ALA A 21 17.16 3.87 -0.77
C ALA A 21 17.25 2.37 -1.11
N ILE A 22 16.12 1.76 -1.52
CA ILE A 22 16.07 0.35 -1.92
C ILE A 22 16.89 0.13 -3.20
N ARG A 23 16.79 1.04 -4.17
CA ARG A 23 17.59 1.00 -5.39
C ARG A 23 19.09 1.14 -5.12
N ALA A 24 19.48 1.98 -4.17
CA ALA A 24 20.87 2.12 -3.74
C ALA A 24 21.42 0.83 -3.10
N LEU A 25 20.56 -0.02 -2.55
CA LEU A 25 20.91 -1.36 -2.05
C LEU A 25 20.87 -2.44 -3.16
N GLY A 26 20.66 -2.05 -4.41
CA GLY A 26 20.63 -2.95 -5.57
C GLY A 26 19.34 -3.73 -5.72
N TRP A 27 18.25 -3.31 -5.08
CA TRP A 27 16.94 -3.94 -5.17
C TRP A 27 15.98 -3.05 -5.97
N GLU A 28 15.03 -3.67 -6.67
CA GLU A 28 13.93 -3.00 -7.34
C GLU A 28 12.62 -3.44 -6.70
N VAL A 29 11.67 -2.51 -6.59
CA VAL A 29 10.40 -2.68 -5.90
C VAL A 29 9.30 -1.97 -6.68
N GLU A 30 8.13 -2.58 -6.73
CA GLU A 30 6.92 -1.99 -7.27
C GLU A 30 6.19 -1.19 -6.19
N ILE A 31 5.57 -0.09 -6.59
CA ILE A 31 4.65 0.65 -5.73
C ILE A 31 3.24 0.23 -6.15
N SER A 32 2.48 -0.31 -5.20
CA SER A 32 1.10 -0.72 -5.43
C SER A 32 0.22 0.45 -5.85
N ASP A 33 -0.59 0.26 -6.89
CA ASP A 33 -1.66 1.18 -7.28
C ASP A 33 -2.83 1.16 -6.28
N GLN A 34 -2.92 0.12 -5.43
CA GLN A 34 -3.87 0.04 -4.33
C GLN A 34 -3.32 0.81 -3.12
N GLU A 35 -4.05 1.83 -2.71
CA GLU A 35 -3.82 2.54 -1.45
C GLU A 35 -4.35 1.71 -0.27
N LEU A 36 -3.64 1.80 0.86
CA LEU A 36 -4.09 1.26 2.13
C LEU A 36 -4.68 2.36 3.00
N TYR A 37 -5.63 2.00 3.85
CA TYR A 37 -6.19 2.92 4.83
C TYR A 37 -5.52 2.71 6.18
N ALA A 38 -4.79 3.70 6.67
CA ALA A 38 -4.06 3.61 7.95
C ALA A 38 -4.84 4.28 9.09
N ASP A 39 -5.05 5.60 9.00
CA ASP A 39 -5.63 6.41 10.08
C ASP A 39 -7.08 6.88 9.80
N SER A 40 -7.67 6.46 8.67
CA SER A 40 -8.99 6.95 8.23
C SER A 40 -9.77 5.91 7.45
N LEU A 41 -11.07 6.17 7.27
CA LEU A 41 -11.93 5.43 6.36
C LEU A 41 -11.94 6.08 4.97
N GLY A 42 -12.34 5.33 3.96
CA GLY A 42 -12.62 5.87 2.63
C GLY A 42 -13.99 6.53 2.54
N ALA A 43 -14.19 7.33 1.49
CA ALA A 43 -15.48 7.99 1.22
C ALA A 43 -16.44 7.09 0.43
N ASP A 44 -15.92 6.04 -0.20
CA ASP A 44 -16.68 5.16 -1.08
C ASP A 44 -17.23 3.92 -0.37
N ALA A 45 -18.34 3.39 -0.90
CA ALA A 45 -18.95 2.18 -0.39
C ALA A 45 -17.97 1.00 -0.41
N GLY A 46 -17.83 0.32 0.73
CA GLY A 46 -16.92 -0.82 0.90
C GLY A 46 -15.62 -0.46 1.60
N VAL A 47 -15.28 0.83 1.69
CA VAL A 47 -14.18 1.38 2.51
C VAL A 47 -14.68 2.45 3.49
N ASP A 48 -15.98 2.71 3.53
CA ASP A 48 -16.69 3.63 4.42
C ASP A 48 -17.00 3.03 5.80
N THR A 49 -16.57 1.80 6.06
CA THR A 49 -16.71 1.12 7.34
C THR A 49 -15.39 0.50 7.78
N TYR A 50 -15.25 0.29 9.09
CA TYR A 50 -14.05 -0.35 9.65
C TYR A 50 -13.78 -1.73 9.05
N LEU A 51 -14.81 -2.60 8.98
CA LEU A 51 -14.67 -3.93 8.39
C LEU A 51 -14.37 -3.86 6.89
N GLY A 52 -14.92 -2.87 6.20
CA GLY A 52 -14.64 -2.60 4.80
C GLY A 52 -13.16 -2.30 4.56
N VAL A 53 -12.63 -1.28 5.22
CA VAL A 53 -11.20 -0.92 5.20
C VAL A 53 -10.32 -2.10 5.58
N PHE A 54 -10.64 -2.80 6.67
CA PHE A 54 -9.83 -3.92 7.14
C PHE A 54 -9.77 -5.03 6.09
N THR A 55 -10.90 -5.37 5.48
CA THR A 55 -10.98 -6.39 4.43
C THR A 55 -10.26 -5.95 3.16
N HIS A 56 -10.42 -4.69 2.75
CA HIS A 56 -9.71 -4.10 1.62
C HIS A 56 -8.19 -4.21 1.81
N ASN A 57 -7.67 -3.71 2.93
CA ASN A 57 -6.25 -3.74 3.22
C ASN A 57 -5.69 -5.17 3.25
N ALA A 58 -6.40 -6.09 3.92
CA ALA A 58 -5.98 -7.49 4.02
C ALA A 58 -5.90 -8.16 2.65
N LYS A 59 -6.88 -7.91 1.78
CA LYS A 59 -6.89 -8.44 0.40
C LYS A 59 -5.77 -7.83 -0.44
N ALA A 60 -5.62 -6.51 -0.45
CA ALA A 60 -4.56 -5.84 -1.21
C ALA A 60 -3.17 -6.36 -0.84
N VAL A 61 -2.89 -6.55 0.46
CA VAL A 61 -1.63 -7.12 0.94
C VAL A 61 -1.51 -8.60 0.56
N ALA A 62 -2.56 -9.40 0.73
CA ALA A 62 -2.55 -10.81 0.38
C ALA A 62 -2.36 -11.05 -1.12
N ASP A 63 -3.00 -10.26 -1.97
CA ASP A 63 -2.91 -10.38 -3.43
C ASP A 63 -1.52 -9.98 -3.95
N ALA A 64 -0.89 -8.96 -3.34
CA ALA A 64 0.44 -8.50 -3.79
C ALA A 64 1.61 -9.34 -3.24
N LEU A 65 1.46 -9.93 -2.05
CA LEU A 65 2.53 -10.67 -1.37
C LEU A 65 2.32 -12.18 -1.38
N GLY A 66 1.09 -12.63 -1.59
CA GLY A 66 0.74 -14.04 -1.76
C GLY A 66 1.23 -14.54 -3.10
N THR A 67 2.32 -15.29 -3.08
CA THR A 67 2.75 -16.12 -4.21
C THR A 67 1.76 -17.27 -4.43
N GLU A 68 1.38 -17.55 -5.68
CA GLU A 68 1.00 -18.92 -6.09
C GLU A 68 2.16 -19.90 -5.87
#